data_AF-A0A2D6MNQ6-F1
#
_entry.id   AF-A0A2D6MNQ6-F1
#
_cell.length_a   1.000
_cell.length_b   1.000
_cell.length_c   1.000
_cell.angle_alpha   90.00
_cell.angle_beta   90.00
_cell.angle_gamma   90.00
#
_symmetry.space_group_name_H-M   'P 1'
#
loop_
_entity.id
_entity.type
_entity.pdbx_description
1 polymer ?
#
loop_
_entity_poly.entity_id
_entity_poly.type
_entity_poly.pdbx_seq_one_letter_code
_entity_poly.pdbx_strand_id
1 'polypeptide(L)'
;MSKVWKSSVIATSLVLFAGAAFAQGACDTDYNGDGVTDASDVEIFQATLGKQQGDDGFLAQADHDGDGAVTAADYGIFLSCN
;
A
#
# COMPACT_ATOMS: atom_id res chain seq x y z
N MET A 1 -25.97 27.16 55.72
CA MET A 1 -26.95 26.45 54.87
C MET A 1 -26.30 25.98 53.58
N SER A 2 -26.50 24.69 53.28
CA SER A 2 -26.32 23.92 52.03
C SER A 2 -25.07 24.10 51.14
N LYS A 3 -24.18 23.10 51.26
CA LYS A 3 -23.30 22.54 50.23
C LYS A 3 -24.12 21.93 49.08
N VAL A 4 -23.64 22.08 47.84
CA VAL A 4 -23.90 21.24 46.64
C VAL A 4 -22.63 21.36 45.77
N TRP A 5 -21.79 20.35 45.51
CA TRP A 5 -21.89 18.97 44.98
C TRP A 5 -21.80 18.89 43.44
N LYS A 6 -20.73 18.23 42.96
CA LYS A 6 -20.60 17.32 41.79
C LYS A 6 -19.12 17.35 41.33
N SER A 7 -18.25 16.48 41.84
CA SER A 7 -17.97 15.10 41.36
C SER A 7 -17.47 15.03 39.92
N SER A 8 -16.19 14.65 39.82
CA SER A 8 -15.38 14.01 38.76
C SER A 8 -16.05 13.63 37.44
N VAL A 9 -15.28 13.68 36.34
CA VAL A 9 -14.78 12.49 35.59
C VAL A 9 -14.14 12.93 34.25
N ILE A 10 -12.82 12.71 34.15
CA ILE A 10 -12.09 12.09 33.02
C ILE A 10 -12.29 12.67 31.60
N ALA A 11 -11.31 13.45 31.13
CA ALA A 11 -11.06 13.61 29.70
C ALA A 11 -10.03 12.56 29.24
N THR A 12 -10.47 11.31 29.06
CA THR A 12 -9.71 10.32 28.29
C THR A 12 -9.91 10.66 26.81
N SER A 13 -9.16 11.61 26.31
CA SER A 13 -8.95 11.70 24.87
C SER A 13 -7.66 10.96 24.55
N LEU A 14 -7.78 9.63 24.52
CA LEU A 14 -6.85 8.76 23.83
C LEU A 14 -6.84 9.25 22.37
N VAL A 15 -5.82 10.01 21.98
CA VAL A 15 -5.60 10.32 20.57
C VAL A 15 -5.22 9.01 19.92
N LEU A 16 -6.22 8.33 19.38
CA LEU A 16 -6.05 7.31 18.36
C LEU A 16 -5.48 8.01 17.14
N PHE A 17 -4.16 8.17 17.10
CA PHE A 17 -3.52 8.25 15.80
C PHE A 17 -3.79 6.90 15.15
N ALA A 18 -4.73 6.91 14.22
CA ALA A 18 -4.98 5.83 13.30
C ALA A 18 -3.63 5.29 12.87
N GLY A 19 -3.37 4.02 13.20
CA GLY A 19 -2.25 3.34 12.58
C GLY A 19 -2.42 3.57 11.10
N ALA A 20 -1.43 4.19 10.46
CA ALA A 20 -1.23 3.95 9.05
C ALA A 20 -1.31 2.43 8.93
N ALA A 21 -2.29 1.95 8.19
CA ALA A 21 -2.30 0.57 7.78
C ALA A 21 -0.97 0.42 7.04
N PHE A 22 0.06 -0.08 7.74
CA PHE A 22 1.19 -0.65 7.07
C PHE A 22 0.54 -1.72 6.21
N ALA A 23 0.48 -1.48 4.90
CA ALA A 23 0.23 -2.50 3.93
C ALA A 23 1.40 -3.48 4.07
N GLN A 24 1.33 -4.31 5.11
CA GLN A 24 2.32 -5.31 5.43
C GLN A 24 2.05 -6.45 4.45
N GLY A 25 2.68 -6.38 3.28
CA GLY A 25 2.90 -7.54 2.42
C GLY A 25 1.71 -8.04 1.60
N ALA A 26 0.83 -7.15 1.12
CA ALA A 26 0.04 -7.48 -0.06
C ALA A 26 0.75 -6.87 -1.27
N CYS A 27 1.81 -7.53 -1.73
CA CYS A 27 2.35 -7.20 -3.04
C CYS A 27 1.27 -7.58 -4.04
N ASP A 28 0.73 -6.60 -4.73
CA ASP A 28 -0.33 -6.83 -5.70
C ASP A 28 0.30 -7.29 -7.02
N THR A 29 0.74 -8.54 -7.07
CA THR A 29 1.51 -9.12 -8.18
C THR A 29 0.67 -9.90 -9.19
N ASP A 30 -0.64 -10.00 -8.97
CA ASP A 30 -1.63 -10.51 -9.93
C ASP A 30 -2.13 -9.33 -10.78
N TYR A 31 -1.41 -9.03 -11.86
CA TYR A 31 -1.71 -7.91 -12.73
C TYR A 31 -2.80 -8.23 -13.76
N ASN A 32 -3.03 -9.51 -14.03
CA ASN A 32 -4.08 -9.94 -14.97
C ASN A 32 -5.44 -10.20 -14.29
N GLY A 33 -5.47 -10.29 -12.96
CA GLY A 33 -6.65 -10.49 -12.12
C GLY A 33 -7.20 -11.91 -12.12
N ASP A 34 -6.39 -12.92 -12.42
CA ASP A 34 -6.83 -14.32 -12.50
C ASP A 34 -6.73 -15.09 -11.16
N GLY A 35 -6.21 -14.43 -10.12
CA GLY A 35 -6.07 -14.96 -8.77
C GLY A 35 -4.78 -15.73 -8.53
N VAL A 36 -3.85 -15.78 -9.49
CA VAL A 36 -2.51 -16.35 -9.32
C VAL A 36 -1.45 -15.34 -9.77
N THR A 37 -0.25 -15.43 -9.20
CA THR A 37 0.92 -14.73 -9.74
C THR A 37 1.76 -15.72 -10.52
N ASP A 38 1.78 -15.58 -11.84
CA ASP A 38 2.49 -16.48 -12.73
C ASP A 38 3.27 -15.75 -13.85
N ALA A 39 3.67 -16.49 -14.88
CA ALA A 39 4.44 -15.93 -16.00
C ALA A 39 3.69 -14.83 -16.75
N SER A 40 2.36 -14.85 -16.74
CA SER A 40 1.51 -13.84 -17.38
C SER A 40 1.68 -12.48 -16.71
N ASP A 41 1.81 -12.44 -15.39
CA ASP A 41 2.06 -11.19 -14.65
C ASP A 41 3.47 -10.67 -14.91
N VAL A 42 4.45 -11.56 -15.08
CA VAL A 42 5.80 -11.16 -15.48
C VAL A 42 5.79 -10.50 -16.86
N GLU A 43 5.00 -10.99 -17.82
CA GLU A 43 4.85 -10.37 -19.14
C GLU A 43 4.22 -8.97 -19.04
N ILE A 44 3.21 -8.79 -18.17
CA ILE A 44 2.58 -7.49 -17.93
C ILE A 44 3.58 -6.53 -17.29
N PHE A 45 4.35 -6.97 -16.29
CA PHE A 45 5.41 -6.18 -15.67
C PHE A 45 6.44 -5.71 -16.69
N GLN A 46 6.90 -6.61 -17.57
CA GLN A 46 7.87 -6.27 -18.61
C GLN A 46 7.34 -5.22 -19.60
N ALA A 47 6.04 -5.21 -19.87
CA ALA A 47 5.42 -4.22 -20.76
C ALA A 47 5.43 -2.79 -20.17
N THR A 48 5.44 -2.65 -18.84
CA THR A 48 5.48 -1.34 -18.15
C THR A 48 6.87 -1.00 -17.60
N LEU A 49 7.87 -1.88 -17.72
CA LEU A 49 9.20 -1.63 -17.19
C LEU A 49 9.84 -0.37 -17.81
N GLY A 50 10.33 0.52 -16.95
CA GLY A 50 10.92 1.81 -17.30
C GLY A 50 9.93 2.95 -17.52
N LYS A 51 8.63 2.71 -17.31
CA LYS A 51 7.59 3.74 -17.37
C LYS A 51 7.51 4.52 -16.07
N GLN A 52 7.19 5.80 -16.18
CA GLN A 52 6.97 6.70 -15.04
C GLN A 52 5.52 7.15 -14.98
N GLN A 53 5.10 7.63 -13.80
CA GLN A 53 3.78 8.20 -13.62
C GLN A 53 3.50 9.30 -14.67
N GLY A 54 2.43 9.11 -15.44
CA GLY A 54 2.03 10.02 -16.52
C GLY A 54 2.45 9.57 -17.91
N ASP A 55 3.32 8.56 -18.04
CA ASP A 55 3.62 7.93 -19.32
C ASP A 55 2.46 7.05 -19.80
N ASP A 56 2.25 7.01 -21.12
CA ASP A 56 1.37 6.02 -21.73
C ASP A 56 1.90 4.61 -21.44
N GLY A 57 1.01 3.80 -20.85
CA GLY A 57 1.30 2.41 -20.46
C GLY A 57 1.95 2.27 -19.08
N PHE A 58 2.05 3.33 -18.27
CA PHE A 58 2.40 3.20 -16.86
C PHE A 58 1.33 2.40 -16.10
N LEU A 59 1.75 1.35 -15.39
CA LEU A 59 0.91 0.55 -14.52
C LEU A 59 1.26 0.84 -13.05
N ALA A 60 0.40 1.59 -12.36
CA ALA A 60 0.62 1.95 -10.95
C ALA A 60 0.74 0.73 -10.02
N GLN A 61 0.13 -0.40 -10.37
CA GLN A 61 0.22 -1.64 -9.60
C GLN A 61 1.65 -2.24 -9.61
N ALA A 62 2.44 -1.93 -10.65
CA ALA A 62 3.82 -2.40 -10.81
C ALA A 62 4.87 -1.47 -10.18
N ASP A 63 4.47 -0.30 -9.68
CA ASP A 63 5.30 0.61 -8.87
C ASP A 63 5.14 0.20 -7.40
N HIS A 64 5.97 -0.75 -6.98
CA HIS A 64 5.82 -1.46 -5.71
C HIS A 64 6.46 -0.72 -4.54
N ASP A 65 7.47 0.12 -4.78
CA ASP A 65 8.02 1.00 -3.75
C ASP A 65 7.35 2.39 -3.70
N GLY A 66 6.53 2.73 -4.70
CA GLY A 66 5.72 3.93 -4.76
C GLY A 66 6.52 5.19 -5.09
N ASP A 67 7.68 5.05 -5.75
CA ASP A 67 8.55 6.17 -6.12
C ASP A 67 8.10 6.92 -7.40
N GLY A 68 7.09 6.39 -8.09
CA GLY A 68 6.52 6.95 -9.31
C GLY A 68 7.14 6.38 -10.59
N ALA A 69 8.00 5.36 -10.51
CA ALA A 69 8.60 4.70 -11.65
C ALA A 69 8.59 3.18 -11.51
N VAL A 70 8.27 2.46 -12.60
CA VAL A 70 8.42 1.01 -12.62
C VAL A 70 9.85 0.66 -13.02
N THR A 71 10.64 0.13 -12.09
CA THR A 71 12.07 -0.13 -12.27
C THR A 71 12.44 -1.58 -11.93
N ALA A 72 13.73 -1.89 -12.02
CA ALA A 72 14.24 -3.18 -11.56
C ALA A 72 14.15 -3.36 -10.03
N ALA A 73 14.02 -2.26 -9.27
CA ALA A 73 13.80 -2.34 -7.82
C ALA A 73 12.42 -2.97 -7.53
N ASP A 74 11.40 -2.53 -8.26
CA ASP A 74 10.04 -3.08 -8.18
C ASP A 74 10.00 -4.54 -8.59
N TYR A 75 10.76 -4.93 -9.61
CA TYR A 75 10.88 -6.35 -9.98
C TYR A 75 11.51 -7.18 -8.85
N GLY A 76 12.48 -6.62 -8.12
CA GLY A 76 13.02 -7.25 -6.93
C GLY A 76 11.98 -7.42 -5.82
N ILE A 77 11.08 -6.44 -5.67
CA ILE A 77 9.95 -6.53 -4.74
C ILE A 77 8.96 -7.61 -5.21
N PHE A 78 8.56 -7.60 -6.48
CA PHE A 78 7.69 -8.61 -7.10
C PHE A 78 8.16 -10.04 -6.77
N LEU A 79 9.46 -10.31 -6.96
CA LEU A 79 10.07 -11.62 -6.67
C LEU A 79 10.16 -11.96 -5.19
N SER A 80 10.05 -10.98 -4.28
CA SER A 80 10.09 -11.22 -2.83
C SER A 80 8.75 -11.67 -2.25
N CYS A 81 7.68 -11.61 -3.05
CA CYS A 81 6.32 -11.81 -2.60
C CYS A 81 5.75 -13.21 -2.90
N ASN A 82 6.53 -14.06 -3.57
CA ASN A 82 6.21 -15.44 -3.92
C ASN A 82 7.41 -16.36 -3.63
#